data_AF-A0A1B2LUU6-F1
#
_entry.id   AF-A0A1B2LUU6-F1
#
_cell.length_a   1.000
_cell.length_b   1.000
_cell.length_c   1.000
_cell.angle_alpha   90.00
_cell.angle_beta   90.00
_cell.angle_gamma   90.00
#
_symmetry.space_group_name_H-M   'P 1'
#
loop_
_entity.id
_entity.type
_entity.pdbx_description
1 polymer ?
#
loop_
_entity_poly.entity_id
_entity_poly.type
_entity_poly.pdbx_seq_one_letter_code
_entity_poly.pdbx_strand_id
1 'polypeptide(L)'
;NRFYYQENIPRKDAAILANCPLPEVRRRWIRRILDHDGTAEGEGGIEAWLRLGEAVGLARKEIEDERHVVPGVRFAVDAYITFARTRPWIEAVASSLTE
;
A
#
# COMPACT_ATOMS: atom_id res chain seq x y z
N ASN A 1 -11.19 -6.74 -2.34
CA ASN A 1 -11.25 -5.93 -1.09
C ASN A 1 -9.91 -5.81 -0.39
N ARG A 2 -9.37 -6.86 0.26
CA ARG A 2 -8.06 -6.75 0.96
C ARG A 2 -6.89 -6.44 0.00
N PHE A 3 -6.92 -6.97 -1.22
CA PHE A 3 -5.94 -6.63 -2.27
C PHE A 3 -5.80 -5.11 -2.47
N TYR A 4 -6.94 -4.40 -2.60
CA TYR A 4 -6.95 -2.94 -2.76
C TYR A 4 -6.25 -2.21 -1.61
N TYR A 5 -6.38 -2.68 -0.37
CA TYR A 5 -5.62 -2.11 0.74
C TYR A 5 -4.10 -2.30 0.54
N GLN A 6 -3.68 -3.51 0.16
CA GLN A 6 -2.27 -3.90 0.04
C GLN A 6 -1.57 -3.17 -1.11
N GLU A 7 -2.22 -3.09 -2.26
CA GLU A 7 -1.73 -2.35 -3.44
C GLU A 7 -1.54 -0.85 -3.16
N ASN A 8 -2.31 -0.30 -2.21
CA ASN A 8 -2.24 1.11 -1.85
C ASN A 8 -1.25 1.42 -0.72
N ILE A 9 -0.66 0.42 -0.04
CA ILE A 9 0.36 0.64 0.99
C ILE A 9 1.61 1.35 0.44
N PRO A 10 2.21 0.93 -0.70
CA PRO A 10 3.33 1.65 -1.32
C PRO A 10 3.02 3.12 -1.61
N ARG A 11 1.80 3.42 -2.10
CA ARG A 11 1.36 4.79 -2.39
C ARG A 11 1.25 5.62 -1.12
N LYS A 12 0.70 5.04 -0.04
CA LYS A 12 0.64 5.66 1.28
C LYS A 12 2.06 5.91 1.84
N ASP A 13 2.98 4.96 1.69
CA ASP A 13 4.36 5.11 2.15
C ASP A 13 5.18 6.10 1.34
N ALA A 14 4.94 6.19 0.04
CA ALA A 14 5.54 7.20 -0.82
C ALA A 14 5.11 8.61 -0.38
N ALA A 15 3.86 8.79 0.04
CA ALA A 15 3.40 10.06 0.59
C ALA A 15 4.13 10.44 1.90
N ILE A 16 4.37 9.46 2.78
CA ILE A 16 5.18 9.66 3.99
C ILE A 16 6.61 10.08 3.63
N LEU A 17 7.22 9.39 2.67
CA LEU A 17 8.57 9.72 2.19
C LEU A 17 8.64 11.13 1.62
N ALA A 18 7.67 11.54 0.81
CA ALA A 18 7.61 12.86 0.21
C ALA A 18 7.52 13.97 1.27
N ASN A 19 6.81 13.72 2.38
CA ASN A 19 6.60 14.68 3.46
C ASN A 19 7.73 14.68 4.52
N CYS A 20 8.61 13.67 4.54
CA CYS A 20 9.64 13.53 5.55
C CYS A 20 10.95 14.26 5.15
N PRO A 21 11.38 15.31 5.89
CA PRO A 21 12.60 16.05 5.53
C PRO A 21 13.89 15.28 5.85
N LEU A 22 13.82 14.24 6.70
CA LEU A 22 14.96 13.54 7.27
C LEU A 22 15.45 12.37 6.39
N PRO A 23 16.64 12.46 5.74
CA PRO A 23 17.12 11.42 4.84
C PRO A 23 17.33 10.05 5.51
N GLU A 24 17.76 10.03 6.77
CA GLU A 24 17.97 8.81 7.57
C GLU A 24 16.67 8.05 7.82
N VAL A 25 15.56 8.77 8.01
CA VAL A 25 14.23 8.17 8.13
C VAL A 25 13.79 7.63 6.77
N ARG A 26 13.93 8.43 5.70
CA ARG A 26 13.56 8.02 4.34
C ARG A 26 14.30 6.76 3.88
N ARG A 27 15.60 6.65 4.16
CA ARG A 27 16.42 5.45 3.86
C ARG A 27 15.92 4.19 4.56
N ARG A 28 15.36 4.32 5.77
CA ARG A 28 14.79 3.16 6.48
C ARG A 28 13.39 2.82 5.97
N TRP A 29 12.60 3.84 5.66
CA TRP A 29 11.19 3.72 5.28
C TRP A 29 10.99 3.19 3.85
N ILE A 30 11.90 3.51 2.92
CA ILE A 30 11.82 3.04 1.52
C ILE A 30 11.75 1.51 1.40
N ARG A 31 12.31 0.77 2.36
CA ARG A 31 12.22 -0.70 2.40
C ARG A 31 10.77 -1.19 2.38
N ARG A 32 9.83 -0.50 3.05
CA ARG A 32 8.42 -0.88 3.06
C ARG A 32 7.80 -0.88 1.65
N ILE A 33 8.23 0.04 0.79
CA ILE A 33 7.80 0.11 -0.61
C ILE A 33 8.42 -1.07 -1.38
N LEU A 34 9.73 -1.29 -1.25
CA LEU A 34 10.43 -2.39 -1.91
C LEU A 34 9.88 -3.77 -1.51
N ASP A 35 9.50 -3.95 -0.24
CA ASP A 35 8.92 -5.19 0.25
C ASP A 35 7.53 -5.46 -0.38
N HIS A 36 6.75 -4.42 -0.69
CA HIS A 36 5.43 -4.54 -1.31
C HIS A 36 5.51 -4.63 -2.84
N ASP A 37 6.26 -3.73 -3.48
CA ASP A 37 6.35 -3.62 -4.95
C ASP A 37 7.34 -4.61 -5.55
N GLY A 38 8.32 -5.08 -4.77
CA GLY A 38 9.48 -5.80 -5.29
C GLY A 38 10.48 -4.86 -5.96
N THR A 39 11.52 -5.44 -6.56
CA THR A 39 12.53 -4.70 -7.35
C THR A 39 12.43 -4.95 -8.85
N ALA A 40 11.62 -5.94 -9.24
CA ALA A 40 11.29 -6.27 -10.61
C ALA A 40 9.82 -6.71 -10.71
N GLU A 41 9.32 -6.81 -11.95
CA GLU A 41 7.97 -7.30 -12.21
C GLU A 41 7.79 -8.73 -11.70
N GLY A 42 6.63 -9.01 -11.09
CA GLY A 42 6.33 -10.33 -10.53
C GLY A 42 7.05 -10.65 -9.21
N GLU A 43 7.55 -9.64 -8.52
CA GLU A 43 8.11 -9.73 -7.17
C GLU A 43 7.25 -8.98 -6.14
N GLY A 44 7.65 -9.06 -4.87
CA GLY A 44 7.06 -8.26 -3.79
C GLY A 44 5.77 -8.84 -3.18
N GLY A 45 5.33 -8.18 -2.11
CA GLY A 45 4.11 -8.54 -1.38
C GLY A 45 2.85 -8.43 -2.23
N ILE A 46 2.76 -7.48 -3.17
CA ILE A 46 1.59 -7.32 -4.05
C ILE A 46 1.43 -8.57 -4.92
N GLU A 47 2.51 -9.07 -5.53
CA GLU A 47 2.45 -10.31 -6.31
C GLU A 47 2.05 -11.51 -5.43
N ALA A 48 2.53 -11.58 -4.19
CA ALA A 48 2.10 -12.62 -3.26
C ALA A 48 0.58 -12.57 -2.99
N TRP A 49 -0.01 -11.37 -2.91
CA TRP A 49 -1.46 -11.20 -2.77
C TRP A 49 -2.23 -11.57 -4.05
N LEU A 50 -1.69 -11.30 -5.24
CA LEU A 50 -2.27 -11.75 -6.51
C LEU A 50 -2.31 -13.28 -6.58
N ARG A 51 -1.19 -13.94 -6.28
CA ARG A 51 -1.09 -15.41 -6.23
C ARG A 51 -2.03 -16.03 -5.19
N LEU A 52 -2.24 -15.36 -4.05
CA LEU A 52 -3.23 -15.80 -3.06
C LEU A 52 -4.65 -15.76 -3.64
N GLY A 53 -4.99 -14.70 -4.39
CA GLY A 53 -6.29 -14.60 -5.06
C GLY A 53 -6.50 -15.68 -6.13
N GLU A 54 -5.48 -15.94 -6.93
CA GLU A 54 -5.47 -17.04 -7.91
C GLU A 54 -5.67 -18.41 -7.24
N ALA A 55 -5.00 -18.64 -6.10
CA ALA A 55 -5.11 -19.89 -5.34
C ALA A 55 -6.51 -20.15 -4.77
N VAL A 56 -7.33 -19.12 -4.57
CA VAL A 56 -8.73 -19.24 -4.14
C VAL A 56 -9.73 -19.18 -5.31
N GLY A 57 -9.24 -19.24 -6.55
CA GLY A 57 -10.07 -19.36 -7.76
C GLY A 57 -10.47 -18.06 -8.42
N LEU A 58 -9.90 -16.91 -8.03
CA LEU A 58 -10.13 -15.64 -8.71
C LEU A 58 -9.21 -15.49 -9.91
N ALA A 59 -9.71 -14.91 -11.00
CA ALA A 59 -8.85 -14.52 -12.11
C ALA A 59 -8.03 -13.29 -11.72
N ARG A 60 -6.73 -13.24 -12.07
CA ARG A 60 -5.87 -12.06 -11.84
C ARG A 60 -6.52 -10.74 -12.28
N LYS A 61 -7.04 -10.72 -13.50
CA LYS A 61 -7.74 -9.55 -14.07
C LYS A 61 -8.94 -9.09 -13.24
N GLU A 62 -9.66 -10.01 -12.60
CA GLU A 62 -10.78 -9.68 -11.71
C GLU A 62 -10.33 -9.07 -10.39
N ILE A 63 -9.13 -9.38 -9.92
CA ILE A 63 -8.55 -8.77 -8.73
C ILE A 63 -8.08 -7.35 -9.07
N GLU A 64 -7.37 -7.20 -10.19
CA GLU A 64 -6.75 -5.96 -10.67
C GLU A 64 -7.77 -4.91 -11.17
N ASP A 65 -8.91 -5.32 -11.74
CA ASP A 65 -9.92 -4.36 -12.21
C ASP A 65 -10.75 -3.72 -11.07
N GLU A 66 -10.54 -4.19 -9.84
CA GLU A 66 -11.13 -3.68 -8.60
C GLU A 66 -12.66 -3.60 -8.58
N ARG A 67 -13.39 -4.22 -9.53
CA ARG A 67 -14.84 -4.05 -9.67
C ARG A 67 -15.63 -4.57 -8.47
N HIS A 68 -15.03 -5.45 -7.68
CA HIS A 68 -15.60 -6.04 -6.45
C HIS A 68 -15.16 -5.32 -5.17
N VAL A 69 -14.38 -4.23 -5.27
CA VAL A 69 -14.01 -3.42 -4.11
C VAL A 69 -15.24 -2.64 -3.64
N VAL A 70 -15.68 -2.91 -2.41
CA VAL A 70 -16.87 -2.25 -1.87
C VAL A 70 -16.57 -0.77 -1.55
N PRO A 71 -17.55 0.14 -1.71
CA PRO A 71 -17.33 1.58 -1.54
C PRO A 71 -16.73 1.97 -0.18
N GLY A 72 -17.14 1.31 0.91
CA GLY A 72 -16.61 1.57 2.25
C GLY A 72 -15.12 1.21 2.39
N VAL A 73 -14.66 0.14 1.73
CA VAL A 73 -13.24 -0.22 1.69
C VAL A 73 -12.46 0.81 0.89
N ARG A 74 -12.96 1.19 -0.29
CA ARG A 74 -12.33 2.20 -1.12
C ARG A 74 -12.17 3.52 -0.37
N PHE A 75 -13.25 4.00 0.24
CA PHE A 75 -13.25 5.22 1.06
C PHE A 75 -12.22 5.16 2.20
N ALA A 76 -12.17 4.05 2.95
CA ALA A 76 -11.23 3.91 4.08
C ALA A 76 -9.76 3.91 3.61
N VAL A 77 -9.46 3.20 2.52
CA VAL A 77 -8.10 3.13 1.96
C VAL A 77 -7.67 4.49 1.37
N ASP A 78 -8.56 5.14 0.63
CA ASP A 78 -8.29 6.46 0.04
C ASP A 78 -8.10 7.54 1.12
N ALA A 79 -8.89 7.46 2.20
CA ALA A 79 -8.71 8.33 3.36
C ALA A 79 -7.35 8.11 4.03
N TYR A 80 -6.85 6.86 4.08
CA TYR A 80 -5.54 6.56 4.64
C TYR A 80 -4.40 7.15 3.81
N ILE A 81 -4.46 7.03 2.48
CA ILE A 81 -3.51 7.71 1.58
C ILE A 81 -3.59 9.23 1.75
N THR A 82 -4.80 9.77 1.79
CA THR A 82 -5.03 11.22 1.94
C THR A 82 -4.47 11.74 3.26
N PHE A 83 -4.65 11.00 4.36
CA PHE A 83 -4.08 11.31 5.66
C PHE A 83 -2.54 11.39 5.58
N ALA A 84 -1.90 10.38 4.99
CA ALA A 84 -0.44 10.36 4.84
C ALA A 84 0.10 11.49 3.95
N ARG A 85 -0.68 11.93 2.95
CA ARG A 85 -0.33 13.05 2.06
C ARG A 85 -0.45 14.41 2.73
N THR A 86 -1.40 14.58 3.66
CA THR A 86 -1.82 15.92 4.13
C THR A 86 -1.43 16.23 5.58
N ARG A 87 -1.20 15.21 6.41
CA ARG A 87 -0.82 15.39 7.82
C ARG A 87 0.70 15.46 7.99
N PRO A 88 1.19 16.00 9.12
CA PRO A 88 2.61 15.96 9.46
C PRO A 88 3.16 14.55 9.32
N TRP A 89 4.36 14.41 8.75
CA TRP A 89 4.94 13.09 8.44
C TRP A 89 5.05 12.18 9.67
N ILE A 90 5.21 12.73 10.87
CA ILE A 90 5.25 11.99 12.14
C ILE A 90 3.89 11.35 12.44
N GLU A 91 2.78 12.06 12.26
CA GLU A 91 1.43 11.50 12.42
C GLU A 91 1.18 10.41 11.37
N ALA A 92 1.61 10.64 10.13
CA ALA A 92 1.50 9.66 9.06
C ALA A 92 2.34 8.40 9.34
N VAL A 93 3.54 8.53 9.92
CA VAL A 93 4.32 7.39 10.43
C VAL A 93 3.59 6.70 11.58
N ALA A 94 3.07 7.46 12.56
CA ALA A 94 2.37 6.88 13.71
C ALA A 94 1.12 6.08 13.32
N SER A 95 0.47 6.44 12.21
CA SER A 95 -0.67 5.68 11.69
C SER A 95 -0.32 4.27 11.18
N SER A 96 0.97 3.92 11.06
CA SER A 96 1.40 2.55 10.76
C SER A 96 1.63 1.67 12.00
N LEU A 97 1.42 2.17 13.23
CA LEU A 97 1.67 1.44 14.48
C LEU A 97 0.63 0.35 14.81
N THR A 98 -0.20 -0.02 13.83
CA THR A 98 -1.03 -1.22 13.89
C THR A 98 -0.27 -2.50 13.52
N GLU A 99 0.92 -2.34 12.93
CA GLU A 99 1.87 -3.40 12.57
C GLU A 99 2.88 -3.67 13.69
#